data_AF-A0A9K3E3H9-F1
#
_entry.id   AF-A0A9K3E3H9-F1
#
_cell.length_a   1.000
_cell.length_b   1.000
_cell.length_c   1.000
_cell.angle_alpha   90.00
_cell.angle_beta   90.00
_cell.angle_gamma   90.00
#
_symmetry.space_group_name_H-M   'P 1'
#
loop_
_entity.id
_entity.type
_entity.pdbx_description
1 polymer ?
#
loop_
_entity_poly.entity_id
_entity_poly.type
_entity_poly.pdbx_seq_one_letter_code
_entity_poly.pdbx_strand_id
1 'polypeptide(L)'
;MGSRYSYLWMGLAKENGWHVCLNANALGAKDMETLGLSLFQPDFLICSFYKVFEKNPSGFRCLFIKKSTSLVLKNANTNAGLVNIVEASNRPLYLQA
;
A
#
# COMPACT_ATOMS: atom_id res chain seq x y z
N MET A 1 11.85 16.93 2.70
CA MET A 1 11.30 17.18 1.35
C MET A 1 11.32 15.88 0.58
N GLY A 2 10.16 15.36 0.18
CA GLY A 2 10.09 14.24 -0.76
C GLY A 2 10.13 14.81 -2.18
N SER A 3 10.98 14.25 -3.05
CA SER A 3 10.91 14.55 -4.47
C SER A 3 9.51 14.23 -4.98
N ARG A 4 8.93 15.15 -5.77
CA ARG A 4 7.65 14.89 -6.44
C ARG A 4 7.82 13.68 -7.35
N TYR A 5 6.82 12.80 -7.35
CA TYR A 5 6.78 11.63 -8.22
C TYR A 5 7.01 12.07 -9.68
N SER A 6 8.09 11.59 -10.29
CA SER A 6 8.41 11.94 -11.68
C SER A 6 7.62 11.04 -12.62
N TYR A 7 6.52 11.57 -13.14
CA TYR A 7 5.69 10.90 -14.15
C TYR A 7 6.47 10.52 -15.40
N LEU A 8 7.53 11.28 -15.73
CA LEU A 8 8.43 10.98 -16.84
C LEU A 8 9.10 9.61 -16.67
N TRP A 9 9.67 9.33 -15.49
CA TRP A 9 10.34 8.07 -15.22
C TRP A 9 9.37 6.88 -15.22
N MET A 10 8.13 7.10 -14.77
CA MET A 10 7.09 6.07 -14.82
C MET A 10 6.68 5.74 -16.26
N GLY A 11 6.57 6.77 -17.11
CA GLY A 11 6.31 6.60 -18.55
C GLY A 11 7.42 5.79 -19.21
N LEU A 12 8.68 6.18 -18.99
CA LEU A 12 9.84 5.48 -19.54
C LEU A 12 9.91 4.02 -19.07
N ALA A 13 9.66 3.75 -17.79
CA ALA A 13 9.62 2.39 -17.27
C ALA A 13 8.58 1.54 -18.02
N LYS A 14 7.38 2.09 -18.24
CA LYS A 14 6.30 1.40 -18.96
C LYS A 14 6.65 1.15 -20.43
N GLU A 15 7.26 2.11 -21.10
CA GLU A 15 7.75 1.98 -22.48
C GLU A 15 8.79 0.86 -22.61
N ASN A 16 9.62 0.68 -21.58
CA ASN A 16 10.62 -0.39 -21.52
C ASN A 16 10.05 -1.73 -21.00
N GLY A 17 8.73 -1.82 -20.77
CA GLY A 17 8.08 -3.01 -20.24
C GLY A 17 8.42 -3.33 -18.78
N TRP A 18 8.96 -2.37 -18.04
CA TRP A 18 9.28 -2.53 -16.63
C TRP A 18 8.06 -2.31 -15.75
N HIS A 19 8.00 -3.07 -14.65
CA HIS A 19 6.98 -2.86 -13.64
C HIS A 19 7.24 -1.63 -12.80
N VAL A 20 6.18 -0.87 -12.50
CA VAL A 20 6.26 0.31 -11.65
C VAL A 20 5.75 0.00 -10.26
N CYS A 21 6.61 0.17 -9.25
CA CYS A 21 6.26 0.07 -7.84
C CYS A 21 6.27 1.46 -7.19
N LEU A 22 5.12 1.88 -6.67
CA LEU A 22 4.96 3.17 -6.02
C LEU A 22 5.11 3.04 -4.50
N ASN A 23 6.04 3.80 -3.92
CA ASN A 23 6.16 3.93 -2.47
C ASN A 23 5.31 5.12 -1.97
N ALA A 24 4.21 4.80 -1.31
CA ALA A 24 3.27 5.75 -0.72
C ALA A 24 3.33 5.80 0.82
N ASN A 25 4.41 5.28 1.43
CA ASN A 25 4.56 5.29 2.88
C ASN A 25 4.66 6.70 3.48
N ALA A 26 4.99 7.72 2.70
CA ALA A 26 5.04 9.10 3.18
C ALA A 26 3.66 9.79 3.18
N LEU A 27 2.68 9.24 2.48
CA LEU A 27 1.42 9.91 2.14
C LEU A 27 0.33 9.58 3.15
N GLY A 28 -0.48 10.58 3.50
CA GLY A 28 -1.73 10.37 4.23
C GLY A 28 -2.89 10.03 3.29
N ALA A 29 -4.05 9.67 3.86
CA ALA A 29 -5.26 9.37 3.11
C ALA A 29 -5.64 10.45 2.08
N LYS A 30 -5.55 11.73 2.46
CA LYS A 30 -5.84 12.88 1.59
C LYS A 30 -4.86 12.99 0.42
N ASP A 31 -3.57 12.79 0.66
CA ASP A 31 -2.56 12.89 -0.40
C ASP A 31 -2.70 11.74 -1.41
N MET A 32 -3.14 10.56 -0.95
CA MET A 32 -3.40 9.42 -1.83
C MET A 32 -4.50 9.68 -2.86
N GLU A 33 -5.55 10.41 -2.51
CA GLU A 33 -6.60 10.80 -3.46
C GLU A 33 -6.04 11.68 -4.58
N THR A 34 -5.12 12.58 -4.23
CA THR A 34 -4.51 13.53 -5.18
C THR A 34 -3.41 12.93 -6.06
N LEU A 35 -3.03 11.66 -5.86
CA LEU A 35 -1.88 11.08 -6.54
C LEU A 35 -2.08 10.80 -8.03
N GLY A 36 -3.33 10.85 -8.51
CA GLY A 36 -3.64 10.55 -9.90
C GLY A 36 -3.34 9.10 -10.28
N LEU A 37 -3.60 8.13 -9.38
CA LEU A 37 -3.39 6.69 -9.63
C LEU A 37 -4.07 6.22 -10.92
N SER A 38 -5.16 6.87 -11.32
CA SER A 38 -5.88 6.63 -12.58
C SER A 38 -5.06 6.94 -13.83
N LEU A 39 -4.13 7.90 -13.76
CA LEU A 39 -3.31 8.36 -14.89
C LEU A 39 -2.16 7.40 -15.18
N PHE A 40 -1.37 7.04 -14.17
CA PHE A 40 -0.14 6.25 -14.36
C PHE A 40 -0.32 4.75 -14.07
N GLN A 41 -1.34 4.38 -13.29
CA GLN A 41 -1.77 3.00 -13.01
C GLN A 41 -0.60 2.04 -12.70
N PRO A 42 0.08 2.22 -11.56
CA PRO A 42 1.23 1.42 -11.20
C PRO A 42 0.86 -0.05 -11.05
N ASP A 43 1.84 -0.94 -11.23
CA ASP A 43 1.66 -2.37 -11.02
C ASP A 43 1.57 -2.72 -9.54
N PHE A 44 2.35 -2.01 -8.72
CA PHE A 44 2.50 -2.26 -7.30
C PHE A 44 2.42 -0.94 -6.52
N LEU A 45 1.80 -0.96 -5.34
CA LEU A 45 1.72 0.19 -4.44
C LEU A 45 1.99 -0.28 -3.00
N ILE A 46 2.99 0.32 -2.35
CA ILE A 46 3.37 0.03 -0.97
C ILE A 46 2.95 1.19 -0.06
N CYS A 47 2.27 0.86 1.03
CA CYS A 47 1.75 1.82 2.00
C CYS A 47 1.81 1.32 3.43
N SER A 48 1.68 2.23 4.38
CA SER A 48 1.50 1.92 5.80
C SER A 48 0.00 2.03 6.13
N PHE A 49 -0.60 0.96 6.68
CA PHE A 49 -2.04 0.89 6.96
C PHE A 49 -2.53 2.08 7.80
N TYR A 50 -1.78 2.44 8.85
CA TYR A 50 -2.12 3.54 9.75
C TYR A 50 -2.26 4.89 9.02
N LYS A 51 -1.49 5.15 7.95
CA LYS A 51 -1.54 6.43 7.25
C LYS A 51 -2.73 6.56 6.29
N VAL A 52 -3.23 5.43 5.80
CA VAL A 52 -4.35 5.36 4.87
C VAL A 52 -5.68 5.29 5.60
N PHE A 53 -5.73 4.51 6.68
CA PHE A 53 -6.96 4.24 7.43
C PHE A 53 -7.07 5.03 8.73
N GLU A 54 -6.06 5.86 9.06
CA GLU A 54 -5.98 6.72 10.25
C GLU A 54 -6.21 6.01 11.62
N LYS A 55 -6.35 4.69 11.62
CA LYS A 55 -6.52 3.84 12.80
C LYS A 55 -5.38 2.81 12.90
N ASN A 56 -4.91 2.60 14.13
CA ASN A 56 -3.88 1.63 14.51
C ASN A 56 -4.27 0.20 14.02
N PRO A 57 -3.31 -0.65 13.61
CA PRO A 57 -2.04 -0.88 14.30
C PRO A 57 -0.79 -0.38 13.52
N SER A 58 0.12 0.27 14.25
CA SER A 58 1.45 0.66 13.81
C SER A 58 2.27 -0.59 13.53
N GLY A 59 2.99 -0.61 12.40
CA GLY A 59 3.82 -1.75 11.99
C GLY A 59 3.25 -2.58 10.84
N PHE A 60 1.97 -2.41 10.50
CA PHE A 60 1.36 -3.06 9.33
C PHE A 60 1.60 -2.26 8.04
N ARG A 61 2.08 -2.96 7.01
CA ARG A 61 2.26 -2.44 5.66
C ARG A 61 1.41 -3.22 4.68
N CYS A 62 0.89 -2.52 3.68
CA CYS A 62 0.13 -3.05 2.57
C CYS A 62 0.97 -3.05 1.29
N LEU A 63 0.85 -4.11 0.51
CA LEU A 63 1.21 -4.16 -0.90
C LEU A 63 -0.07 -4.35 -1.70
N PHE A 64 -0.48 -3.34 -2.45
CA PHE A 64 -1.53 -3.48 -3.45
C PHE A 64 -0.93 -3.88 -4.79
N ILE A 65 -1.59 -4.82 -5.46
CA ILE A 65 -1.14 -5.39 -6.72
C ILE A 65 -2.23 -5.19 -7.77
N LYS A 66 -1.87 -4.65 -8.92
CA LYS A 66 -2.77 -4.54 -10.06
C LYS A 66 -3.19 -5.93 -10.52
N LYS A 67 -4.50 -6.16 -10.72
CA LYS A 67 -5.04 -7.47 -11.10
C LYS A 67 -4.35 -8.06 -12.33
N SER A 68 -4.09 -7.23 -13.34
CA SER A 68 -3.37 -7.62 -14.57
C SER A 68 -1.96 -8.14 -14.32
N THR A 69 -1.30 -7.69 -13.24
CA THR A 69 0.11 -7.97 -12.93
C THR A 69 0.26 -8.99 -11.80
N SER A 70 -0.85 -9.41 -11.17
CA SER A 70 -0.87 -10.41 -10.09
C SER A 70 -0.26 -11.76 -10.46
N LEU A 71 -0.28 -12.13 -11.74
CA LEU A 71 0.31 -13.37 -12.24
C LEU A 71 1.83 -13.43 -12.02
N VAL A 72 2.51 -12.28 -12.00
CA VAL A 72 3.96 -12.17 -11.79
C VAL A 72 4.36 -12.69 -10.39
N LEU A 73 3.45 -12.60 -9.42
CA LEU A 73 3.71 -12.98 -8.03
C LEU A 73 3.29 -14.42 -7.68
N LYS A 74 2.75 -15.19 -8.62
CA LYS A 74 2.20 -16.54 -8.37
C LYS A 74 3.23 -17.57 -7.88
N ASN A 75 4.52 -17.35 -8.16
CA ASN A 75 5.60 -18.26 -7.76
C ASN A 75 6.27 -17.83 -6.45
N ALA A 76 5.79 -16.78 -5.80
CA ALA A 76 6.27 -16.45 -4.48
C ALA A 76 5.70 -17.49 -3.51
N ASN A 77 6.55 -18.35 -2.96
CA ASN A 77 6.23 -19.18 -1.79
C ASN A 77 6.03 -18.26 -0.58
N THR A 78 4.95 -17.50 -0.57
CA THR A 78 4.58 -16.65 0.56
C THR A 78 3.88 -17.51 1.59
N ASN A 79 4.44 -17.56 2.80
CA ASN A 79 3.73 -18.00 4.00
C ASN A 79 2.54 -17.05 4.21
N ALA A 80 1.42 -17.34 3.54
CA ALA A 80 0.20 -16.57 3.61
C ALA A 80 -0.58 -17.00 4.85
N GLY A 81 -0.86 -16.06 5.74
CA GLY A 81 -1.72 -16.24 6.91
C GLY A 81 -2.84 -15.20 6.89
N LEU A 82 -4.04 -15.58 7.33
CA LEU A 82 -5.16 -14.65 7.47
C LEU A 82 -5.00 -13.87 8.78
N VAL A 83 -4.98 -12.54 8.68
CA VAL A 83 -4.93 -11.65 9.85
C VAL A 83 -6.26 -10.91 9.93
N ASN A 84 -6.92 -10.98 11.09
CA ASN A 84 -8.11 -10.20 11.36
C ASN A 84 -7.71 -8.93 12.13
N ILE A 85 -8.02 -7.76 11.58
CA ILE A 85 -7.82 -6.47 12.26
C ILE A 85 -9.08 -6.18 13.05
N VAL A 86 -8.99 -6.18 14.37
CA VAL A 86 -10.10 -5.85 15.27
C VAL A 86 -9.82 -4.52 15.96
N GLU A 87 -10.86 -3.69 16.15
CA GLU A 87 -10.74 -2.47 16.95
C GLU A 87 -10.47 -2.85 18.42
N ALA A 88 -9.50 -2.18 19.04
CA ALA A 88 -9.25 -2.36 20.47
C ALA A 88 -10.46 -1.84 21.26
N SER A 89 -11.07 -2.70 22.07
CA SER A 89 -12.10 -2.28 23.03
C SER A 89 -11.48 -1.28 24.02
N ASN A 90 -12.15 -0.14 24.23
CA ASN A 90 -11.78 0.84 25.26
C ASN A 90 -11.96 0.31 26.70
N ARG A 91 -12.34 -0.96 26.90
CA ARG A 91 -12.39 -1.55 28.24
C ARG A 91 -10.97 -1.89 28.69
N PRO A 92 -10.49 -1.36 29.83
CA PRO A 92 -9.24 -1.83 30.40
C PRO A 92 -9.36 -3.34 30.67
N LEU A 93 -8.35 -4.10 30.24
CA LEU A 93 -8.24 -5.56 30.35
C LEU A 93 -8.38 -6.10 31.79
N TYR A 94 -8.41 -5.23 32.79
CA TYR A 94 -8.59 -5.56 34.21
C TYR A 94 -10.06 -5.65 34.67
N LEU A 95 -11.05 -5.28 33.86
CA LEU A 95 -12.47 -5.27 34.26
C LEU A 95 -13.32 -6.40 33.64
N GLN A 96 -12.69 -7.49 33.20
CA GLN A 96 -13.42 -8.72 32.86
C GLN A 96 -13.17 -9.77 33.95
N ALA A 97 -13.95 -9.69 35.02
CA ALA A 97 -14.15 -10.74 36.02
C ALA A 97 -15.66 -11.04 36.09
#